data_AF-A0A849GWQ1-F1
#
_entry.id   AF-A0A849GWQ1-F1
#
_cell.length_a   1.000
_cell.length_b   1.000
_cell.length_c   1.000
_cell.angle_alpha   90.00
_cell.angle_beta   90.00
_cell.angle_gamma   90.00
#
_symmetry.space_group_name_H-M   'P 1'
#
loop_
_entity.id
_entity.type
_entity.pdbx_description
1 polymer ?
#
loop_
_entity_poly.entity_id
_entity_poly.type
_entity_poly.pdbx_seq_one_letter_code
_entity_poly.pdbx_strand_id
1 'polypeptide(L)'
;MRGTTSQNATHPVLIFWIAAGWIGYSLLPWYGVEEFWRFEWLLDGYPFDQDYAPALFLIGQGEKLWLAPMLIALILPVFALGRPKSDPLFSRLLILSGAIGF
;
A
#
# COMPACT_ATOMS: atom_id res chain seq x y z
N MET A 1 5.09 -36.85 22.61
CA MET A 1 5.80 -35.80 21.85
C MET A 1 4.77 -35.04 21.03
N ARG A 2 4.40 -33.81 21.39
CA ARG A 2 3.48 -33.01 20.56
C ARG A 2 4.27 -32.53 19.35
N GLY A 3 3.84 -32.94 18.16
CA GLY A 3 4.41 -32.42 16.91
C GLY A 3 4.25 -30.90 16.89
N THR A 4 5.36 -30.19 16.80
CA THR A 4 5.37 -28.77 16.48
C THR A 4 4.90 -28.64 15.04
N THR A 5 3.58 -28.58 14.84
CA THR A 5 2.99 -28.22 13.56
C THR A 5 3.48 -26.81 13.25
N SER A 6 4.48 -26.71 12.37
CA SER A 6 4.90 -25.45 11.78
C SER A 6 3.67 -24.89 11.06
N GLN A 7 2.94 -23.99 11.72
CA GLN A 7 1.81 -23.30 11.10
C GLN A 7 2.39 -22.43 10.01
N ASN A 8 2.19 -22.83 8.74
CA ASN A 8 2.56 -22.02 7.59
C ASN A 8 1.97 -20.62 7.76
N ALA A 9 2.85 -19.62 7.86
CA ALA A 9 2.51 -18.22 8.07
C ALA A 9 2.06 -17.52 6.78
N THR A 10 1.24 -18.20 5.96
CA THR A 10 0.68 -17.61 4.75
C THR A 10 -0.63 -16.92 5.11
N HIS A 11 -0.65 -15.59 4.99
CA HIS A 11 -1.82 -14.75 5.31
C HIS A 11 -2.40 -14.18 4.01
N PRO A 12 -3.27 -14.92 3.28
CA PRO A 12 -3.76 -14.50 1.97
C PRO A 12 -4.50 -13.16 2.01
N VAL A 13 -5.25 -12.90 3.08
CA VAL A 13 -5.94 -11.62 3.28
C VAL A 13 -4.96 -10.47 3.48
N LEU A 14 -3.85 -10.68 4.20
CA LEU A 14 -2.82 -9.67 4.38
C LEU A 14 -2.12 -9.36 3.05
N ILE A 15 -1.78 -10.40 2.28
CA ILE A 15 -1.18 -10.25 0.95
C ILE A 15 -2.12 -9.45 0.03
N PHE A 16 -3.41 -9.76 0.03
CA PHE A 16 -4.41 -9.03 -0.74
C PHE A 16 -4.42 -7.53 -0.39
N TRP A 17 -4.47 -7.19 0.90
CA TRP A 17 -4.51 -5.79 1.32
C TRP A 17 -3.20 -5.03 1.07
N ILE A 18 -2.05 -5.69 1.19
CA ILE A 18 -0.77 -5.12 0.77
C ILE A 18 -0.79 -4.82 -0.73
N ALA A 19 -1.22 -5.78 -1.56
CA ALA A 19 -1.31 -5.60 -3.00
C ALA A 19 -2.28 -4.48 -3.38
N ALA A 20 -3.47 -4.44 -2.77
CA ALA A 20 -4.46 -3.40 -3.02
C ALA A 20 -3.93 -2.00 -2.67
N GLY A 21 -3.22 -1.86 -1.54
CA GLY A 21 -2.60 -0.61 -1.13
C GLY A 21 -1.53 -0.12 -2.12
N TRP A 22 -0.63 -1.02 -2.55
CA TRP A 22 0.38 -0.69 -3.56
C TRP A 22 -0.21 -0.36 -4.92
N ILE A 23 -1.22 -1.12 -5.38
CA ILE A 23 -1.92 -0.82 -6.64
C ILE A 23 -2.58 0.55 -6.58
N GLY A 24 -3.30 0.86 -5.49
CA GLY A 24 -3.91 2.17 -5.31
C GLY A 24 -2.88 3.30 -5.34
N TYR A 25 -1.77 3.14 -4.62
CA TYR A 25 -0.72 4.15 -4.53
C TYR A 25 0.06 4.38 -5.83
N SER A 26 0.30 3.31 -6.59
CA SER A 26 1.17 3.32 -7.75
C SER A 26 0.44 3.49 -9.08
N LEU A 27 -0.85 3.16 -9.16
CA LEU A 27 -1.60 3.10 -10.41
C LEU A 27 -2.88 3.94 -10.44
N LEU A 28 -3.49 4.25 -9.30
CA LEU A 28 -4.74 5.02 -9.30
C LEU A 28 -4.45 6.52 -9.18
N PRO A 29 -5.21 7.38 -9.89
CA PRO A 29 -5.11 8.83 -9.72
C PRO A 29 -5.32 9.23 -8.27
N TRP A 30 -4.41 10.05 -7.73
CA TRP A 30 -4.53 10.49 -6.34
C TRP A 30 -5.59 11.58 -6.16
N TYR A 31 -5.79 12.43 -7.18
CA TYR A 31 -6.77 13.53 -7.17
C TYR A 31 -7.94 13.35 -8.14
N GLY A 32 -7.79 12.56 -9.20
CA GLY A 32 -8.80 12.32 -10.23
C GLY A 32 -10.01 11.47 -9.81
N VAL A 33 -10.44 11.54 -8.53
CA VAL A 33 -11.56 10.73 -8.01
C VAL A 33 -12.89 11.11 -8.64
N GLU A 34 -13.12 12.41 -8.86
CA GLU A 34 -14.38 12.93 -9.42
C GLU A 34 -14.61 12.44 -10.86
N GLU A 35 -13.55 12.35 -11.65
CA GLU A 35 -13.60 11.96 -13.07
C GLU A 35 -13.11 10.53 -13.32
N PHE A 36 -12.88 9.76 -12.26
CA PHE A 36 -12.27 8.43 -12.33
C PHE A 36 -12.99 7.49 -13.32
N TRP A 37 -14.33 7.52 -13.31
CA TRP A 37 -15.17 6.68 -14.17
C TRP A 37 -15.32 7.17 -15.61
N ARG A 38 -14.85 8.40 -15.91
CA ARG A 38 -14.81 8.91 -17.30
C ARG A 38 -13.65 8.30 -18.08
N PHE A 39 -12.65 7.74 -17.41
CA PHE A 39 -11.45 7.14 -17.98
C PHE A 39 -10.62 8.07 -18.88
N GLU A 40 -10.95 9.37 -18.95
CA GLU A 40 -10.18 10.38 -19.68
C GLU A 40 -8.79 10.53 -19.09
N TRP A 41 -8.66 10.37 -17.77
CA TRP A 41 -7.38 10.33 -17.07
C TRP A 41 -6.38 9.35 -17.70
N LEU A 42 -6.80 8.22 -18.29
CA LEU A 42 -5.90 7.28 -18.96
C LEU A 42 -5.27 7.83 -20.26
N LEU A 43 -5.94 8.79 -20.89
CA LEU A 43 -5.57 9.35 -22.19
C LEU A 43 -5.03 10.79 -22.07
N ASP A 44 -5.37 11.48 -20.99
CA ASP A 44 -5.07 12.88 -20.75
C ASP A 44 -3.85 13.06 -19.84
N GLY A 45 -2.71 12.50 -20.25
CA GLY A 45 -1.42 12.77 -19.59
C GLY A 45 -1.05 11.87 -18.40
N TYR A 46 -1.84 10.84 -18.07
CA TYR A 46 -1.41 9.80 -17.11
C TYR A 46 -0.12 9.09 -17.59
N PRO A 47 0.81 8.76 -16.67
CA PRO A 47 0.77 8.96 -15.21
C PRO A 47 1.49 10.23 -14.72
N PHE A 48 1.82 11.18 -15.60
CA PHE A 48 2.69 12.32 -15.24
C PHE A 48 1.93 13.60 -14.95
N ASP A 49 0.74 13.78 -15.53
CA ASP A 49 -0.11 14.94 -15.26
C ASP A 49 -0.52 15.00 -13.77
N GLN A 50 -0.38 16.16 -13.13
CA GLN A 50 -0.55 16.29 -11.67
C GLN A 50 -1.97 16.01 -11.17
N ASP A 51 -2.97 16.14 -12.04
CA ASP A 51 -4.38 15.93 -11.72
C ASP A 51 -4.76 14.45 -11.79
N TYR A 52 -4.04 13.69 -12.63
CA TYR A 52 -4.29 12.27 -12.87
C TYR A 52 -3.20 11.33 -12.35
N ALA A 53 -2.05 11.88 -11.93
CA ALA A 53 -0.90 11.10 -11.51
C ALA A 53 -1.18 10.29 -10.23
N PRO A 54 -0.70 9.04 -10.17
CA PRO A 54 -0.64 8.30 -8.92
C PRO A 54 0.32 8.94 -7.93
N ALA A 55 0.10 8.69 -6.63
CA ALA A 55 0.94 9.24 -5.57
C ALA A 55 2.43 8.91 -5.72
N LEU A 56 2.76 7.70 -6.19
CA LEU A 56 4.14 7.32 -6.45
C LEU A 56 4.81 8.21 -7.52
N PHE A 57 4.07 8.54 -8.59
CA PHE A 57 4.56 9.40 -9.67
C PHE A 57 4.68 10.85 -9.22
N LEU A 58 3.70 11.37 -8.47
CA LEU A 58 3.76 12.70 -7.89
C LEU A 58 5.04 12.90 -7.08
N ILE A 59 5.35 11.98 -6.16
CA ILE A 59 6.58 12.07 -5.36
C ILE A 59 7.83 11.93 -6.23
N GLY A 60 7.81 11.02 -7.22
CA GLY A 60 8.92 10.85 -8.16
C GLY A 60 9.21 12.10 -8.99
N GLN A 61 8.20 12.93 -9.23
CA GLN A 61 8.31 14.23 -9.90
C GLN A 61 8.71 15.37 -8.95
N GLY A 62 8.89 15.09 -7.66
CA GLY A 62 9.17 16.11 -6.63
C GLY A 62 7.92 16.87 -6.18
N GLU A 63 6.74 16.42 -6.60
CA GLU A 63 5.47 17.03 -6.26
C GLU A 63 4.80 16.33 -5.09
N LYS A 64 4.01 17.09 -4.34
CA LYS A 64 3.13 16.55 -3.28
C LYS A 64 3.89 15.58 -2.36
N LEU A 65 5.14 15.93 -2.01
CA LEU A 65 6.06 15.13 -1.19
C LEU A 65 5.51 14.75 0.18
N TRP A 66 4.48 15.44 0.64
CA TRP A 66 3.72 15.08 1.83
C TRP A 66 3.04 13.71 1.73
N LEU A 67 2.96 13.11 0.53
CA LEU A 67 2.51 11.73 0.30
C LEU A 67 3.59 10.67 0.62
N ALA A 68 4.85 11.08 0.82
CA ALA A 68 5.97 10.18 1.08
C ALA A 68 5.87 9.38 2.39
N PRO A 69 5.35 9.91 3.52
CA PRO A 69 5.11 9.12 4.73
C PRO A 69 4.24 7.87 4.48
N MET A 70 3.36 7.90 3.48
CA MET A 70 2.50 6.77 3.15
C MET A 70 3.28 5.56 2.58
N LEU A 71 4.47 5.77 1.99
CA LEU A 71 5.37 4.66 1.65
C LEU A 71 5.77 3.85 2.88
N ILE A 72 6.03 4.53 4.00
CA ILE A 72 6.38 3.85 5.26
C ILE A 72 5.20 2.98 5.72
N ALA A 73 3.99 3.53 5.67
CA ALA A 73 2.76 2.80 5.99
C ALA A 73 2.55 1.56 5.10
N LEU A 74 2.86 1.64 3.81
CA LEU A 74 2.74 0.53 2.84
C LEU A 74 3.86 -0.52 2.93
N ILE A 75 5.07 -0.11 3.34
CA ILE A 75 6.22 -1.01 3.48
C ILE A 75 6.15 -1.82 4.79
N LEU A 76 5.70 -1.20 5.89
CA LEU A 76 5.57 -1.86 7.20
C LEU A 76 4.86 -3.24 7.20
N PRO A 77 3.67 -3.41 6.57
CA PRO A 77 2.95 -4.68 6.59
C PRO A 77 3.63 -5.75 5.71
N VAL A 78 4.49 -5.36 4.76
CA VAL A 78 5.31 -6.32 3.99
C VAL A 78 6.23 -7.09 4.92
N PHE A 79 6.80 -6.44 5.93
CA PHE A 79 7.61 -7.12 6.93
C PHE A 79 6.77 -8.11 7.75
N ALA A 80 5.46 -7.91 7.92
CA ALA A 80 4.63 -8.88 8.63
C ALA A 80 4.43 -10.19 7.85
N LEU A 81 4.70 -10.22 6.53
CA LEU A 81 4.64 -11.43 5.73
C LEU A 81 5.68 -12.46 6.20
N GLY A 82 5.23 -13.71 6.36
CA GLY A 82 6.08 -14.80 6.85
C GLY A 82 6.22 -14.89 8.37
N ARG A 83 5.67 -13.93 9.13
CA ARG A 83 5.60 -14.01 10.60
C ARG A 83 4.33 -14.76 11.03
N PRO A 84 4.42 -15.66 12.03
CA PRO A 84 3.24 -16.32 12.59
C PRO A 84 2.38 -15.32 13.35
N LYS A 85 1.06 -15.52 13.39
CA LYS A 85 0.12 -14.61 14.10
C LYS A 85 0.38 -14.52 15.61
N SER A 86 1.07 -15.52 16.17
CA SER A 86 1.46 -15.54 17.59
C SER A 86 2.68 -14.66 17.89
N ASP A 87 3.40 -14.17 16.88
CA ASP A 87 4.54 -13.28 17.07
C ASP A 87 4.05 -11.85 17.45
N PRO A 88 4.45 -11.29 18.60
CA PRO A 88 4.13 -9.91 18.97
C PRO A 88 4.55 -8.87 17.91
N LEU A 89 5.61 -9.13 17.14
CA LEU A 89 6.05 -8.26 16.06
C LEU A 89 5.05 -8.21 14.90
N PHE A 90 4.34 -9.30 14.61
CA PHE A 90 3.30 -9.33 13.58
C PHE A 90 2.24 -8.26 13.86
N SER A 91 1.69 -8.26 15.08
CA SER A 91 0.66 -7.28 15.48
C SER A 91 1.21 -5.86 15.55
N ARG A 92 2.42 -5.67 16.08
CA ARG A 92 3.05 -4.34 16.16
C ARG A 92 3.26 -3.71 14.79
N LEU A 93 3.74 -4.48 13.81
CA LEU A 93 3.94 -3.97 12.45
C LEU A 93 2.63 -3.53 11.79
N LEU A 94 1.55 -4.29 11.96
CA LEU A 94 0.24 -3.93 11.41
C LEU A 94 -0.38 -2.72 12.12
N ILE A 95 -0.25 -2.62 13.44
CA ILE A 95 -0.71 -1.45 14.20
C ILE A 95 0.07 -0.20 13.78
N LEU A 96 1.40 -0.29 13.67
CA LEU A 96 2.24 0.83 13.24
C LEU A 96 1.93 1.24 11.79
N SER A 97 1.72 0.27 10.89
CA SER A 97 1.30 0.54 9.51
C SER A 97 0.00 1.35 9.48
N GLY A 98 -1.02 0.92 10.24
CA GLY A 98 -2.29 1.64 10.32
C GLY A 98 -2.18 3.01 11.00
N ALA A 99 -1.35 3.15 12.03
CA ALA A 99 -1.17 4.40 12.75
C ALA A 99 -0.40 5.46 11.94
N ILE A 100 0.52 5.05 11.06
CA ILE A 100 1.30 5.95 10.20
C ILE A 100 0.52 6.31 8.92
N GLY A 101 -0.39 5.45 8.46
CA GLY A 101 -1.18 5.67 7.24
C GLY A 101 -2.44 6.51 7.41
N PHE A 102 -2.64 7.17 8.56
CA PHE A 102 -3.82 8.00 8.89
C PHE A 102 -3.39 9.45 9.06
#